data_AF-A4TVE2-F1
#
_entry.id   AF-A4TVE2-F1
#
_cell.length_a   1.000
_cell.length_b   1.000
_cell.length_c   1.000
_cell.angle_alpha   90.00
_cell.angle_beta   90.00
_cell.angle_gamma   90.00
#
_symmetry.space_group_name_H-M   'P 1'
#
loop_
_entity.id
_entity.type
_entity.pdbx_description
1 polymer ?
#
loop_
_entity_poly.entity_id
_entity_poly.type
_entity_poly.pdbx_seq_one_letter_code
_entity_poly.pdbx_strand_id
1 'polypeptide(L)'
;MNALDHAIVAYWRQPDPRRLLDVFITQPLAEDWRAENVLTVPVFLSHLLDADPSLGAILVEGVRGGDPVKVEIVAQALNYSHIPARTRLMEKLVGEAAAASMDADGADFAALSPTHPVHVDMLWVSFFATGLTSYLDRITGLLDGWLPENQLQDLLSRAATQPDIQAQALAGLLAKAAQMTLTAHGQDCLPVRAALERRAAAMDGLGAALAARIAAIL
;
A
#
# COMPACT_ATOMS: atom_id res chain seq x y z
N MET A 1 16.60 1.01 8.80
CA MET A 1 15.75 1.77 7.88
C MET A 1 16.59 2.81 7.19
N ASN A 2 16.45 2.89 5.88
CA ASN A 2 17.14 3.86 5.06
C ASN A 2 16.36 5.21 5.08
N ALA A 3 16.89 6.29 4.51
CA ALA A 3 16.25 7.62 4.62
C ALA A 3 14.87 7.72 3.92
N LEU A 4 14.64 6.93 2.87
CA LEU A 4 13.40 6.82 2.12
C LEU A 4 12.32 6.13 2.95
N ASP A 5 12.66 5.04 3.65
CA ASP A 5 11.73 4.39 4.58
C ASP A 5 11.26 5.39 5.65
N HIS A 6 12.21 6.16 6.21
CA HIS A 6 11.89 7.20 7.17
C HIS A 6 11.02 8.31 6.57
N ALA A 7 11.26 8.70 5.31
CA ALA A 7 10.48 9.73 4.63
C ALA A 7 9.05 9.25 4.32
N ILE A 8 8.86 8.01 3.89
CA ILE A 8 7.53 7.40 3.65
C ILE A 8 6.76 7.33 4.97
N VAL A 9 7.37 6.82 6.05
CA VAL A 9 6.73 6.74 7.37
C VAL A 9 6.39 8.14 7.92
N ALA A 10 7.29 9.11 7.74
CA ALA A 10 7.08 10.47 8.24
C ALA A 10 6.08 11.29 7.42
N TYR A 11 5.80 10.90 6.17
CA TYR A 11 4.95 11.65 5.24
C TYR A 11 3.59 12.00 5.85
N TRP A 12 3.00 11.09 6.63
CA TRP A 12 1.71 11.36 7.27
C TRP A 12 1.78 12.45 8.36
N ARG A 13 2.89 12.53 9.11
CA ARG A 13 3.06 13.55 10.14
C ARG A 13 3.27 14.94 9.53
N GLN A 14 3.88 14.99 8.35
CA GLN A 14 4.16 16.22 7.63
C GLN A 14 4.20 15.95 6.11
N PRO A 15 3.04 16.00 5.42
CA PRO A 15 2.99 15.74 3.99
C PRO A 15 3.82 16.75 3.21
N ASP A 16 4.89 16.26 2.60
CA ASP A 16 5.77 17.03 1.73
C ASP A 16 6.18 16.16 0.54
N PRO A 17 5.33 16.11 -0.52
CA PRO A 17 5.54 15.21 -1.64
C PRO A 17 6.81 15.58 -2.42
N ARG A 18 7.19 16.87 -2.41
CA ARG A 18 8.41 17.32 -3.07
C ARG A 18 9.66 16.81 -2.36
N ARG A 19 9.72 16.95 -1.03
CA ARG A 19 10.84 16.42 -0.24
C ARG A 19 10.98 14.92 -0.40
N LEU A 20 9.85 14.19 -0.41
CA LEU A 20 9.89 12.74 -0.62
C LEU A 20 10.49 12.38 -1.98
N LEU A 21 10.07 13.05 -3.05
CA LEU A 21 10.64 12.85 -4.39
C LEU A 21 12.13 13.13 -4.42
N ASP A 22 12.57 14.23 -3.82
CA ASP A 22 13.99 14.57 -3.76
C ASP A 22 14.79 13.49 -3.01
N VAL A 23 14.25 12.93 -1.90
CA VAL A 23 14.86 11.79 -1.19
C VAL A 23 14.89 10.54 -2.08
N PHE A 24 13.77 10.18 -2.72
CA PHE A 24 13.71 9.02 -3.61
C PHE A 24 14.72 9.13 -4.77
N ILE A 25 14.83 10.30 -5.39
CA ILE A 25 15.75 10.56 -6.51
C ILE A 25 17.21 10.45 -6.05
N THR A 26 17.55 11.05 -4.92
CA THR A 26 18.96 11.18 -4.48
C THR A 26 19.49 9.98 -3.72
N GLN A 27 18.64 9.20 -3.06
CA GLN A 27 19.10 8.11 -2.22
C GLN A 27 19.39 6.84 -3.01
N PRO A 28 20.56 6.21 -2.87
CA PRO A 28 20.83 4.91 -3.50
C PRO A 28 19.87 3.84 -2.98
N LEU A 29 19.33 3.01 -3.88
CA LEU A 29 18.54 1.84 -3.50
C LEU A 29 19.50 0.71 -3.10
N ALA A 30 19.18 -0.01 -2.02
CA ALA A 30 19.90 -1.22 -1.61
C ALA A 30 19.23 -2.48 -2.19
N GLU A 31 19.93 -3.62 -2.17
CA GLU A 31 19.48 -4.88 -2.79
C GLU A 31 18.16 -5.44 -2.21
N ASP A 32 17.72 -4.94 -1.05
CA ASP A 32 16.47 -5.30 -0.39
C ASP A 32 15.21 -4.75 -1.09
N TRP A 33 15.37 -3.87 -2.09
CA TRP A 33 14.30 -3.25 -2.89
C TRP A 33 13.87 -4.08 -4.12
N ARG A 34 13.92 -5.41 -4.06
CA ARG A 34 13.48 -6.31 -5.16
C ARG A 34 11.95 -6.42 -5.27
N ALA A 35 11.51 -6.69 -6.50
CA ALA A 35 10.13 -6.79 -7.03
C ALA A 35 9.03 -7.36 -6.10
N GLU A 36 9.39 -8.23 -5.16
CA GLU A 36 8.46 -8.89 -4.23
C GLU A 36 8.01 -7.98 -3.08
N ASN A 37 8.83 -6.97 -2.73
CA ASN A 37 8.48 -5.83 -1.87
C ASN A 37 8.08 -4.58 -2.67
N VAL A 38 8.16 -4.64 -4.01
CA VAL A 38 8.15 -3.45 -4.86
C VAL A 38 6.79 -2.83 -4.99
N LEU A 39 5.66 -3.55 -4.94
CA LEU A 39 4.36 -2.94 -5.27
C LEU A 39 3.99 -1.74 -4.39
N THR A 40 4.49 -1.65 -3.17
CA THR A 40 4.12 -0.57 -2.23
C THR A 40 4.63 0.80 -2.66
N VAL A 41 5.85 0.92 -3.21
CA VAL A 41 6.43 2.22 -3.54
C VAL A 41 5.93 2.83 -4.85
N PRO A 42 5.80 2.08 -5.96
CA PRO A 42 5.08 2.52 -7.15
C PRO A 42 3.65 2.93 -6.84
N VAL A 43 2.93 2.21 -5.97
CA VAL A 43 1.58 2.61 -5.53
C VAL A 43 1.62 3.92 -4.75
N PHE A 44 2.62 4.10 -3.87
CA PHE A 44 2.78 5.34 -3.13
C PHE A 44 3.01 6.51 -4.07
N LEU A 45 4.00 6.35 -4.96
CA LEU A 45 4.33 7.35 -5.97
C LEU A 45 3.15 7.61 -6.89
N SER A 46 2.40 6.60 -7.34
CA SER A 46 1.22 6.80 -8.20
C SER A 46 0.16 7.65 -7.53
N HIS A 47 -0.13 7.41 -6.25
CA HIS A 47 -1.08 8.24 -5.52
C HIS A 47 -0.56 9.67 -5.26
N LEU A 48 0.74 9.86 -5.07
CA LEU A 48 1.32 11.21 -4.98
C LEU A 48 1.23 11.95 -6.30
N LEU A 49 1.47 11.26 -7.41
CA LEU A 49 1.30 11.81 -8.75
C LEU A 49 -0.17 12.18 -9.01
N ASP A 50 -1.12 11.36 -8.58
CA ASP A 50 -2.55 11.64 -8.72
C ASP A 50 -2.98 12.85 -7.87
N ALA A 51 -2.38 13.03 -6.69
CA ALA A 51 -2.62 14.18 -5.84
C ALA A 51 -1.98 15.47 -6.38
N ASP A 52 -0.78 15.39 -6.96
CA ASP A 52 -0.07 16.51 -7.60
C ASP A 52 0.60 16.07 -8.92
N PRO A 53 -0.08 16.23 -10.05
CA PRO A 53 0.44 15.82 -11.36
C PRO A 53 1.72 16.55 -11.80
N SER A 54 2.04 17.70 -11.19
CA SER A 54 3.25 18.47 -11.55
C SER A 54 4.53 17.70 -11.20
N LEU A 55 4.45 16.80 -10.22
CA LEU A 55 5.54 15.98 -9.73
C LEU A 55 6.05 14.95 -10.76
N GLY A 56 5.20 14.54 -11.71
CA GLY A 56 5.55 13.52 -12.69
C GLY A 56 6.74 13.91 -13.57
N ALA A 57 6.82 15.17 -13.99
CA ALA A 57 7.95 15.65 -14.78
C ALA A 57 9.26 15.67 -13.97
N ILE A 58 9.19 16.10 -12.70
CA ILE A 58 10.35 16.15 -11.80
C ILE A 58 10.89 14.73 -11.55
N LEU A 59 9.98 13.79 -11.27
CA LEU A 59 10.34 12.40 -11.01
C LEU A 59 11.03 11.77 -12.22
N VAL A 60 10.45 11.91 -13.42
CA VAL A 60 11.02 11.35 -14.66
C VAL A 60 12.40 11.94 -14.96
N GLU A 61 12.55 13.26 -14.93
CA GLU A 61 13.85 13.90 -15.20
C GLU A 61 14.91 13.53 -14.15
N GLY A 62 14.49 13.27 -12.90
CA GLY A 62 15.38 12.88 -11.82
C GLY A 62 15.94 11.45 -11.92
N VAL A 63 15.24 10.52 -12.59
CA VAL A 63 15.66 9.11 -12.66
C VAL A 63 16.04 8.61 -14.06
N ARG A 64 15.62 9.31 -15.12
CA ARG A 64 15.85 8.88 -16.50
C ARG A 64 17.34 8.66 -16.79
N GLY A 65 17.66 7.50 -17.33
CA GLY A 65 19.06 7.13 -17.66
C GLY A 65 19.95 6.87 -16.45
N GLY A 66 19.39 6.86 -15.24
CA GLY A 66 20.07 6.52 -13.99
C GLY A 66 19.92 5.05 -13.62
N ASP A 67 19.69 4.80 -12.32
CA ASP A 67 19.52 3.46 -11.75
C ASP A 67 18.34 2.70 -12.40
N PRO A 68 18.56 1.53 -13.03
CA PRO A 68 17.51 0.74 -13.65
C PRO A 68 16.35 0.38 -12.73
N VAL A 69 16.62 0.13 -11.44
CA VAL A 69 15.59 -0.23 -10.46
C VAL A 69 14.66 0.96 -10.19
N LYS A 70 15.21 2.17 -10.07
CA LYS A 70 14.39 3.39 -9.94
C LYS A 70 13.57 3.67 -11.18
N VAL A 71 14.17 3.46 -12.36
CA VAL A 71 13.45 3.62 -13.64
C VAL A 71 12.27 2.66 -13.69
N GLU A 72 12.43 1.41 -13.28
CA GLU A 72 11.34 0.43 -13.21
C GLU A 72 10.25 0.84 -12.20
N ILE A 73 10.63 1.26 -10.99
CA ILE A 73 9.69 1.74 -9.96
C ILE A 73 8.88 2.93 -10.48
N VAL A 74 9.52 3.90 -11.13
CA VAL A 74 8.83 5.09 -11.68
C VAL A 74 7.96 4.72 -12.88
N ALA A 75 8.39 3.79 -13.72
CA ALA A 75 7.55 3.28 -14.82
C ALA A 75 6.28 2.63 -14.26
N GLN A 76 6.39 1.77 -13.23
CA GLN A 76 5.22 1.17 -12.59
C GLN A 76 4.32 2.23 -11.94
N ALA A 77 4.89 3.25 -11.28
CA ALA A 77 4.13 4.35 -10.69
C ALA A 77 3.34 5.13 -11.75
N LEU A 78 3.95 5.42 -12.90
CA LEU A 78 3.28 6.06 -14.02
C LEU A 78 2.17 5.18 -14.60
N ASN A 79 2.41 3.87 -14.74
CA ASN A 79 1.41 2.92 -15.21
C ASN A 79 0.20 2.84 -14.28
N TYR A 80 0.42 2.98 -12.97
CA TYR A 80 -0.64 2.95 -11.97
C TYR A 80 -1.36 4.29 -11.79
N SER A 81 -0.69 5.41 -12.05
CA SER A 81 -1.27 6.75 -11.90
C SER A 81 -2.36 7.04 -12.93
N HIS A 82 -3.25 7.97 -12.61
CA HIS A 82 -4.35 8.47 -13.44
C HIS A 82 -4.05 9.85 -14.04
N ILE A 83 -2.80 10.33 -13.95
CA ILE A 83 -2.45 11.66 -14.44
C ILE A 83 -2.57 11.73 -15.98
N PRO A 84 -3.10 12.83 -16.56
CA PRO A 84 -3.31 12.95 -18.01
C PRO A 84 -2.02 12.82 -18.84
N ALA A 85 -0.87 13.16 -18.26
CA ALA A 85 0.42 13.18 -18.96
C ALA A 85 1.18 11.84 -18.89
N ARG A 86 0.63 10.79 -18.26
CA ARG A 86 1.40 9.59 -17.92
C ARG A 86 2.04 8.89 -19.12
N THR A 87 1.34 8.80 -20.26
CA THR A 87 1.87 8.18 -21.49
C THR A 87 3.07 8.94 -22.01
N ARG A 88 2.97 10.27 -22.12
CA ARG A 88 4.06 11.14 -22.54
C ARG A 88 5.27 11.06 -21.57
N LEU A 89 5.00 10.93 -20.28
CA LEU A 89 6.04 10.79 -19.26
C LEU A 89 6.72 9.42 -19.35
N MET A 90 5.97 8.35 -19.62
CA MET A 90 6.49 7.01 -19.86
C MET A 90 7.36 6.95 -21.12
N GLU A 91 6.91 7.57 -22.21
CA GLU A 91 7.69 7.70 -23.45
C GLU A 91 9.04 8.37 -23.20
N LYS A 92 9.06 9.44 -22.39
CA LYS A 92 10.30 10.11 -22.00
C LYS A 92 11.20 9.21 -21.14
N LEU A 93 10.61 8.43 -20.24
CA LEU A 93 11.36 7.63 -19.28
C LEU A 93 12.00 6.39 -19.92
N VAL A 94 11.22 5.58 -20.64
CA VAL A 94 11.60 4.25 -21.15
C VAL A 94 11.32 4.04 -22.65
N GLY A 95 10.74 5.04 -23.33
CA GLY A 95 10.45 4.99 -24.77
C GLY A 95 9.02 4.60 -25.13
N GLU A 96 8.68 4.76 -26.41
CA GLU A 96 7.32 4.59 -26.95
C GLU A 96 6.77 3.16 -26.79
N ALA A 97 7.63 2.15 -26.92
CA ALA A 97 7.20 0.75 -26.83
C ALA A 97 6.62 0.40 -25.44
N ALA A 98 7.25 0.89 -24.37
CA ALA A 98 6.75 0.67 -23.00
C ALA A 98 5.49 1.50 -22.73
N ALA A 99 5.41 2.72 -23.27
CA ALA A 99 4.21 3.55 -23.18
C ALA A 99 2.99 2.91 -23.86
N ALA A 100 3.19 2.22 -24.98
CA ALA A 100 2.14 1.50 -25.69
C ALA A 100 1.60 0.28 -24.91
N SER A 101 2.38 -0.28 -23.98
CA SER A 101 1.96 -1.38 -23.11
C SER A 101 1.27 -0.95 -21.82
N MET A 102 1.09 0.37 -21.61
CA MET A 102 0.44 0.88 -20.42
C MET A 102 -1.05 0.53 -20.41
N ASP A 103 -1.59 0.37 -19.20
CA ASP A 103 -3.04 0.33 -19.03
C ASP A 103 -3.66 1.68 -19.49
N ALA A 104 -4.81 1.63 -20.14
CA ALA A 104 -5.49 2.80 -20.70
C ALA A 104 -6.18 3.65 -19.62
N ASP A 105 -6.46 3.09 -18.45
CA ASP A 105 -7.14 3.76 -17.34
C ASP A 105 -6.24 3.90 -16.10
N GLY A 106 -5.19 3.09 -15.98
CA GLY A 106 -4.29 3.09 -14.83
C GLY A 106 -4.72 2.03 -13.83
N ALA A 107 -4.24 2.11 -12.58
CA ALA A 107 -4.60 1.12 -11.57
C ALA A 107 -5.53 1.71 -10.51
N ASP A 108 -6.77 1.21 -10.48
CA ASP A 108 -7.70 1.53 -9.39
C ASP A 108 -7.45 0.63 -8.17
N PHE A 109 -6.67 1.16 -7.21
CA PHE A 109 -6.47 0.49 -5.92
C PHE A 109 -7.62 0.70 -4.94
N ALA A 110 -8.55 1.62 -5.20
CA ALA A 110 -9.79 1.71 -4.44
C ALA A 110 -10.68 0.47 -4.67
N ALA A 111 -10.61 -0.14 -5.87
CA ALA A 111 -11.29 -1.39 -6.21
C ALA A 111 -10.48 -2.67 -5.91
N LEU A 112 -9.19 -2.57 -5.54
CA LEU A 112 -8.30 -3.72 -5.29
C LEU A 112 -8.93 -4.72 -4.31
N SER A 113 -9.17 -5.97 -4.68
CA SER A 113 -9.53 -7.01 -3.70
C SER A 113 -8.27 -7.63 -3.09
N PRO A 114 -8.05 -7.59 -1.76
CA PRO A 114 -6.86 -8.17 -1.16
C PRO A 114 -6.82 -9.69 -1.34
N THR A 115 -5.77 -10.19 -1.97
CA THR A 115 -5.53 -11.63 -2.21
C THR A 115 -4.16 -12.07 -1.72
N HIS A 116 -3.36 -11.13 -1.20
CA HIS A 116 -2.03 -11.36 -0.67
C HIS A 116 -1.76 -10.35 0.46
N PRO A 117 -0.99 -10.70 1.51
CA PRO A 117 -0.66 -9.77 2.59
C PRO A 117 -0.09 -8.42 2.14
N VAL A 118 0.69 -8.39 1.05
CA VAL A 118 1.23 -7.15 0.46
C VAL A 118 0.12 -6.17 0.04
N HIS A 119 -1.08 -6.66 -0.27
CA HIS A 119 -2.20 -5.77 -0.61
C HIS A 119 -2.66 -4.97 0.61
N VAL A 120 -2.44 -5.45 1.84
CA VAL A 120 -2.71 -4.66 3.05
C VAL A 120 -1.76 -3.47 3.11
N ASP A 121 -0.48 -3.67 2.79
CA ASP A 121 0.50 -2.58 2.71
C ASP A 121 0.15 -1.61 1.59
N MET A 122 -0.33 -2.09 0.44
CA MET A 122 -0.81 -1.23 -0.65
C MET A 122 -2.00 -0.37 -0.20
N LEU A 123 -2.95 -0.91 0.57
CA LEU A 123 -4.06 -0.10 1.12
C LEU A 123 -3.58 0.96 2.11
N TRP A 124 -2.59 0.63 2.94
CA TRP A 124 -1.95 1.59 3.85
C TRP A 124 -1.28 2.71 3.08
N VAL A 125 -0.52 2.36 2.05
CA VAL A 125 0.13 3.29 1.14
C VAL A 125 -0.89 4.22 0.48
N SER A 126 -1.99 3.68 -0.04
CA SER A 126 -3.08 4.47 -0.62
C SER A 126 -3.69 5.42 0.40
N PHE A 127 -3.93 4.95 1.63
CA PHE A 127 -4.38 5.81 2.71
C PHE A 127 -3.38 6.93 3.01
N PHE A 128 -2.09 6.63 3.16
CA PHE A 128 -1.09 7.62 3.51
C PHE A 128 -0.89 8.68 2.44
N ALA A 129 -1.01 8.31 1.16
CA ALA A 129 -0.87 9.25 0.07
C ALA A 129 -2.11 10.14 -0.12
N THR A 130 -3.32 9.63 0.15
CA THR A 130 -4.59 10.30 -0.21
C THR A 130 -5.37 10.85 0.99
N GLY A 131 -5.14 10.34 2.20
CA GLY A 131 -5.92 10.62 3.39
C GLY A 131 -7.35 10.04 3.39
N LEU A 132 -7.72 9.25 2.38
CA LEU A 132 -9.08 8.72 2.24
C LEU A 132 -9.35 7.61 3.27
N THR A 133 -10.28 7.85 4.20
CA THR A 133 -10.59 6.91 5.30
C THR A 133 -11.23 5.61 4.83
N SER A 134 -11.75 5.55 3.60
CA SER A 134 -12.29 4.32 3.00
C SER A 134 -11.24 3.21 2.95
N TYR A 135 -9.96 3.53 2.76
CA TYR A 135 -8.88 2.54 2.84
C TYR A 135 -8.71 1.98 4.26
N LEU A 136 -8.86 2.81 5.29
CA LEU A 136 -8.84 2.36 6.69
C LEU A 136 -10.04 1.49 7.03
N ASP A 137 -11.23 1.83 6.53
CA ASP A 137 -12.43 1.02 6.73
C ASP A 137 -12.26 -0.37 6.08
N ARG A 138 -11.59 -0.43 4.93
CA ARG A 138 -11.24 -1.70 4.27
C ARG A 138 -10.20 -2.50 5.06
N ILE A 139 -9.13 -1.87 5.54
CA ILE A 139 -8.11 -2.54 6.37
C ILE A 139 -8.71 -3.06 7.67
N THR A 140 -9.53 -2.25 8.36
CA THR A 140 -10.22 -2.66 9.60
C THR A 140 -11.27 -3.75 9.35
N GLY A 141 -11.94 -3.74 8.19
CA GLY A 141 -12.85 -4.81 7.77
C GLY A 141 -12.15 -6.17 7.59
N LEU A 142 -10.85 -6.20 7.25
CA LEU A 142 -10.10 -7.46 7.15
C LEU A 142 -10.03 -8.21 8.48
N LEU A 143 -10.21 -7.53 9.63
CA LEU A 143 -10.25 -8.17 10.95
C LEU A 143 -11.40 -9.18 11.08
N ASP A 144 -12.38 -9.17 10.18
CA ASP A 144 -13.49 -10.12 10.17
C ASP A 144 -13.04 -11.55 9.87
N GLY A 145 -11.90 -11.70 9.19
CA GLY A 145 -11.25 -12.98 8.97
C GLY A 145 -10.40 -13.47 10.14
N TRP A 146 -10.33 -12.74 11.26
CA TRP A 146 -9.40 -13.04 12.34
C TRP A 146 -9.68 -14.39 12.99
N LEU A 147 -8.60 -15.12 13.27
CA LEU A 147 -8.59 -16.41 13.92
C LEU A 147 -7.44 -16.49 14.93
N PRO A 148 -7.58 -17.27 16.02
CA PRO A 148 -6.46 -17.65 16.86
C PRO A 148 -5.34 -18.32 16.05
N GLU A 149 -4.08 -18.06 16.42
CA GLU A 149 -2.90 -18.53 15.66
C GLU A 149 -2.90 -20.05 15.42
N ASN A 150 -3.26 -20.84 16.44
CA ASN A 150 -3.33 -22.29 16.31
C ASN A 150 -4.37 -22.74 15.28
N GLN A 151 -5.50 -22.05 15.16
CA GLN A 151 -6.53 -22.33 14.17
C GLN A 151 -6.09 -21.91 12.77
N LEU A 152 -5.40 -20.77 12.65
CA LEU A 152 -4.83 -20.34 11.37
C LEU A 152 -3.78 -21.33 10.86
N GLN A 153 -2.88 -21.82 11.72
CA GLN A 153 -1.88 -22.81 11.35
C GLN A 153 -2.51 -24.13 10.87
N ASP A 154 -3.58 -24.58 11.53
CA ASP A 154 -4.33 -25.77 11.09
C ASP A 154 -4.95 -25.57 9.70
N LEU A 155 -5.59 -24.42 9.46
CA LEU A 155 -6.16 -24.09 8.14
C LEU A 155 -5.09 -24.03 7.04
N LEU A 156 -3.95 -23.39 7.32
CA LEU A 156 -2.84 -23.29 6.36
C LEU A 156 -2.28 -24.67 5.97
N SER A 157 -2.18 -25.60 6.93
CA SER A 157 -1.73 -26.96 6.66
C SER A 157 -2.63 -27.74 5.70
N ARG A 158 -3.91 -27.34 5.60
CA ARG A 158 -4.94 -27.99 4.79
C ARG A 158 -5.26 -27.25 3.50
N ALA A 159 -4.99 -25.94 3.45
CA ALA A 159 -5.31 -25.03 2.35
C ALA A 159 -4.74 -25.46 0.99
N ALA A 160 -3.61 -26.17 0.97
CA ALA A 160 -2.96 -26.64 -0.26
C ALA A 160 -3.81 -27.65 -1.07
N THR A 161 -4.79 -28.29 -0.45
CA THR A 161 -5.58 -29.39 -1.06
C THR A 161 -7.09 -29.17 -1.02
N GLN A 162 -7.56 -28.09 -0.37
CA GLN A 162 -9.00 -27.82 -0.16
C GLN A 162 -9.32 -26.35 -0.50
N PRO A 163 -9.95 -26.06 -1.66
CA PRO A 163 -10.24 -24.70 -2.10
C PRO A 163 -11.06 -23.86 -1.12
N ASP A 164 -12.07 -24.46 -0.48
CA ASP A 164 -12.91 -23.74 0.50
C ASP A 164 -12.11 -23.33 1.75
N ILE A 165 -11.11 -24.14 2.13
CA ILE A 165 -10.18 -23.82 3.22
C ILE A 165 -9.17 -22.77 2.77
N GLN A 166 -8.77 -22.75 1.51
CA GLN A 166 -7.86 -21.74 0.97
C GLN A 166 -8.42 -20.33 1.15
N ALA A 167 -9.71 -20.13 0.88
CA ALA A 167 -10.37 -18.84 1.07
C ALA A 167 -10.36 -18.40 2.55
N GLN A 168 -10.66 -19.33 3.47
CA GLN A 168 -10.65 -19.05 4.90
C GLN A 168 -9.24 -18.78 5.44
N ALA A 169 -8.26 -19.56 4.98
CA ALA A 169 -6.86 -19.38 5.35
C ALA A 169 -6.32 -18.02 4.85
N LEU A 170 -6.68 -17.62 3.63
CA LEU A 170 -6.35 -16.31 3.08
C LEU A 170 -6.98 -15.17 3.90
N ALA A 171 -8.26 -15.28 4.24
CA ALA A 171 -8.92 -14.30 5.10
C ALA A 171 -8.21 -14.15 6.46
N GLY A 172 -7.78 -15.27 7.07
CA GLY A 172 -7.00 -15.26 8.30
C GLY A 172 -5.60 -14.64 8.16
N LEU A 173 -4.89 -14.88 7.05
CA LEU A 173 -3.61 -14.24 6.76
C LEU A 173 -3.75 -12.73 6.60
N LEU A 174 -4.77 -12.28 5.87
CA LEU A 174 -5.06 -10.86 5.68
C LEU A 174 -5.46 -10.19 6.99
N ALA A 175 -6.29 -10.84 7.81
CA ALA A 175 -6.67 -10.36 9.13
C ALA A 175 -5.46 -10.22 10.06
N LYS A 176 -4.53 -11.18 10.03
CA LYS A 176 -3.28 -11.12 10.80
C LYS A 176 -2.40 -9.94 10.36
N ALA A 177 -2.23 -9.75 9.05
CA ALA A 177 -1.48 -8.61 8.51
C ALA A 177 -2.12 -7.26 8.90
N ALA A 178 -3.46 -7.16 8.79
CA ALA A 178 -4.20 -5.97 9.20
C ALA A 178 -4.08 -5.72 10.72
N GLN A 179 -4.23 -6.75 11.56
CA GLN A 179 -4.09 -6.63 13.01
C GLN A 179 -2.72 -6.07 13.41
N MET A 180 -1.64 -6.63 12.85
CA MET A 180 -0.27 -6.20 13.15
C MET A 180 -0.05 -4.74 12.80
N THR A 181 -0.46 -4.33 11.60
CA THR A 181 -0.26 -2.97 11.08
C THR A 181 -1.17 -1.94 11.74
N LEU A 182 -2.44 -2.27 12.01
CA LEU A 182 -3.37 -1.41 12.76
C LEU A 182 -2.88 -1.14 14.18
N THR A 183 -2.32 -2.15 14.85
CA THR A 183 -1.73 -1.99 16.19
C THR A 183 -0.52 -1.06 16.13
N ALA A 184 0.35 -1.22 15.14
CA ALA A 184 1.54 -0.39 14.96
C ALA A 184 1.21 1.07 14.65
N HIS A 185 0.23 1.33 13.77
CA HIS A 185 -0.13 2.69 13.36
C HIS A 185 -1.13 3.37 14.31
N GLY A 186 -1.91 2.62 15.08
CA GLY A 186 -2.97 3.14 15.92
C GLY A 186 -2.51 4.08 17.04
N GLN A 187 -1.25 3.96 17.48
CA GLN A 187 -0.66 4.79 18.54
C GLN A 187 -0.40 6.22 18.06
N ASP A 188 0.02 6.36 16.80
CA ASP A 188 0.53 7.61 16.24
C ASP A 188 -0.39 8.23 15.18
N CYS A 189 -1.45 7.53 14.77
CA CYS A 189 -2.34 7.95 13.68
C CYS A 189 -3.81 8.03 14.16
N LEU A 190 -4.26 9.23 14.52
CA LEU A 190 -5.63 9.48 15.01
C LEU A 190 -6.75 8.90 14.10
N PRO A 191 -6.66 9.00 12.75
CA PRO A 191 -7.66 8.37 11.89
C PRO A 191 -7.75 6.85 12.04
N VAL A 192 -6.64 6.17 12.34
CA VAL A 192 -6.61 4.72 12.57
C VAL A 192 -7.35 4.37 13.85
N ARG A 193 -7.11 5.12 14.93
CA ARG A 193 -7.86 4.98 16.18
C ARG A 193 -9.35 5.17 15.94
N ALA A 194 -9.74 6.23 15.22
CA ALA A 194 -11.14 6.48 14.90
C ALA A 194 -11.78 5.36 14.05
N ALA A 195 -11.03 4.76 13.12
CA ALA A 195 -11.50 3.63 12.32
C ALA A 195 -11.69 2.36 13.18
N LEU A 196 -10.76 2.08 14.10
CA LEU A 196 -10.87 0.96 15.05
C LEU A 196 -12.08 1.15 15.99
N GLU A 197 -12.30 2.35 16.50
CA GLU A 197 -13.47 2.68 17.34
C GLU A 197 -14.78 2.51 16.56
N ARG A 198 -14.84 2.94 15.28
CA ARG A 198 -16.00 2.69 14.41
C ARG A 198 -16.25 1.21 14.19
N ARG A 199 -15.22 0.40 13.88
CA ARG A 199 -15.37 -1.05 13.70
C ARG A 199 -15.80 -1.72 14.99
N ALA A 200 -15.24 -1.31 16.14
CA ALA A 200 -15.64 -1.80 17.45
C ALA A 200 -17.11 -1.53 17.76
N ALA A 201 -17.62 -0.35 17.41
CA ALA A 201 -19.01 0.05 17.63
C ALA A 201 -20.03 -0.80 16.84
N ALA A 202 -19.61 -1.51 15.79
CA ALA A 202 -20.50 -2.42 15.06
C ALA A 202 -20.94 -3.62 15.90
N MET A 203 -20.13 -4.05 16.89
CA MET A 203 -20.43 -5.12 17.84
C MET A 203 -20.95 -6.43 17.20
N ASP A 204 -20.53 -6.73 15.97
CA ASP A 204 -21.15 -7.74 15.10
C ASP A 204 -20.32 -9.02 14.92
N GLY A 205 -19.28 -9.24 15.75
CA GLY A 205 -18.50 -10.47 15.71
C GLY A 205 -17.08 -10.34 16.24
N LEU A 206 -16.25 -11.32 15.91
CA LEU A 206 -14.86 -11.39 16.34
C LEU A 206 -14.02 -10.22 15.81
N GLY A 207 -14.28 -9.76 14.58
CA GLY A 207 -13.60 -8.60 14.00
C GLY A 207 -13.84 -7.31 14.81
N ALA A 208 -15.10 -7.00 15.15
CA ALA A 208 -15.44 -5.87 16.01
C ALA A 208 -14.85 -6.00 17.43
N ALA A 209 -14.89 -7.20 18.02
CA ALA A 209 -14.29 -7.45 19.33
C ALA A 209 -12.76 -7.26 19.32
N LEU A 210 -12.09 -7.70 18.24
CA LEU A 210 -10.66 -7.49 18.07
C LEU A 210 -10.33 -6.01 17.86
N ALA A 211 -11.11 -5.28 17.05
CA ALA A 211 -10.95 -3.84 16.88
C ALA A 211 -11.07 -3.10 18.21
N ALA A 212 -12.05 -3.46 19.05
CA ALA A 212 -12.22 -2.91 20.40
C ALA A 212 -11.00 -3.19 21.29
N ARG A 213 -10.47 -4.42 21.23
CA ARG A 213 -9.27 -4.82 21.98
C ARG A 213 -8.03 -4.03 21.56
N ILE A 214 -7.84 -3.81 20.25
CA ILE A 214 -6.74 -2.98 19.75
C ILE A 214 -6.96 -1.54 20.24
N ALA A 215 -8.13 -0.96 20.03
CA ALA A 215 -8.43 0.42 20.46
C ALA A 215 -8.20 0.66 21.97
N ALA A 216 -8.46 -0.34 22.82
CA ALA A 216 -8.28 -0.23 24.26
C ALA A 216 -6.81 -0.12 24.74
N ILE A 217 -5.84 -0.45 23.87
CA ILE A 217 -4.40 -0.41 24.20
C ILE A 217 -3.64 0.70 23.46
N LEU A 218 -4.37 1.60 22.77
CA LEU A 218 -3.85 2.76 22.03
C LEU A 218 -4.08 4.07 22.80
#